data_AF-A0A350DH88-F1
#
_entry.id   AF-A0A350DH88-F1
#
_cell.length_a   1.000
_cell.length_b   1.000
_cell.length_c   1.000
_cell.angle_alpha   90.00
_cell.angle_beta   90.00
_cell.angle_gamma   90.00
#
_symmetry.space_group_name_H-M   'P 1'
#
loop_
_entity.id
_entity.type
_entity.pdbx_description
1 polymer ?
#
loop_
_entity_poly.entity_id
_entity_poly.type
_entity_poly.pdbx_seq_one_letter_code
_entity_poly.pdbx_strand_id
1 'polypeptide(L)'
;LTEMMGVPVHVNIEEVRKPELDAKLVAANVAGQLERRVMFRRAMKRAVQNAMRLGAGGIKIQLSGRLGGAEIARTEWYREGRVPLHTLRADIDYATFEAHTTYGVIGVKVWIFKGEILGGIEEVRAKAKQQQPAGNAPKKKGSR
;
A
#
# COMPACT_ATOMS: atom_id res chain seq x y z
N LEU A 1 8.31 10.72 -21.70
CA LEU A 1 7.42 9.56 -22.00
C LEU A 1 7.22 9.41 -23.50
N THR A 2 6.70 10.44 -24.18
CA THR A 2 6.55 10.46 -25.65
C THR A 2 7.86 10.17 -26.40
N GLU A 3 9.00 10.69 -25.92
CA GLU A 3 10.31 10.45 -26.54
C GLU A 3 10.86 9.04 -26.29
N MET A 4 10.55 8.41 -25.14
CA MET A 4 10.90 7.01 -24.87
C MET A 4 10.00 6.02 -25.61
N MET A 5 8.73 6.36 -25.80
CA MET A 5 7.71 5.46 -26.38
C MET A 5 7.50 5.68 -27.88
N GLY A 6 8.03 6.77 -28.46
CA GLY A 6 7.88 7.12 -29.88
C GLY A 6 6.45 7.43 -30.34
N VAL A 7 5.49 7.52 -29.41
CA VAL A 7 4.06 7.70 -29.65
C VAL A 7 3.53 8.79 -28.72
N PRO A 8 2.60 9.66 -29.14
CA PRO A 8 1.99 10.66 -28.27
C PRO A 8 1.30 10.02 -27.06
N VAL A 9 1.85 10.26 -25.86
CA VAL A 9 1.33 9.74 -24.59
C VAL A 9 0.51 10.81 -23.87
N HIS A 10 -0.70 10.46 -23.47
CA HIS A 10 -1.53 11.26 -22.58
C HIS A 10 -1.42 10.70 -21.15
N VAL A 11 -1.15 11.57 -20.18
CA VAL A 11 -0.97 11.18 -18.77
C VAL A 11 -2.20 11.59 -17.97
N ASN A 12 -2.91 10.60 -17.42
CA ASN A 12 -4.00 10.83 -16.48
C ASN A 12 -3.49 10.62 -15.06
N ILE A 13 -3.73 11.59 -14.19
CA ILE A 13 -3.34 11.54 -12.77
C ILE A 13 -4.58 11.14 -11.98
N GLU A 14 -4.56 9.95 -11.39
CA GLU A 14 -5.61 9.48 -10.49
C GLU A 14 -5.13 9.55 -9.04
N GLU A 15 -5.88 10.22 -8.18
CA GLU A 15 -5.55 10.37 -6.78
C GLU A 15 -6.00 9.15 -5.95
N VAL A 16 -5.08 8.59 -5.17
CA VAL A 16 -5.38 7.52 -4.22
C VAL A 16 -5.98 8.11 -2.94
N ARG A 17 -7.29 7.96 -2.78
CA ARG A 17 -8.07 8.53 -1.66
C ARG A 17 -7.66 8.01 -0.28
N LYS A 18 -7.25 6.75 -0.20
CA LYS A 18 -6.92 6.05 1.05
C LYS A 18 -5.58 5.34 0.90
N PRO A 19 -4.45 6.04 1.12
CA PRO A 19 -3.12 5.48 0.87
C PRO A 19 -2.78 4.30 1.80
N GLU A 20 -3.36 4.24 2.99
CA GLU A 20 -3.13 3.17 3.97
C GLU A 20 -3.84 1.84 3.62
N LEU A 21 -4.72 1.84 2.61
CA LEU A 21 -5.32 0.61 2.05
C LEU A 21 -4.56 0.08 0.84
N ASP A 22 -3.61 0.84 0.30
CA ASP A 22 -2.78 0.45 -0.82
C ASP A 22 -1.50 -0.21 -0.29
N ALA A 23 -1.25 -1.46 -0.69
CA ALA A 23 -0.13 -2.22 -0.16
C ALA A 23 1.23 -1.60 -0.54
N LYS A 24 1.34 -0.99 -1.72
CA LYS A 24 2.58 -0.38 -2.21
C LYS A 24 2.91 0.88 -1.45
N LEU A 25 1.92 1.72 -1.19
CA LEU A 25 2.11 2.96 -0.42
C LEU A 25 2.44 2.66 1.05
N VAL A 26 1.79 1.65 1.64
CA VAL A 26 2.14 1.20 3.00
C VAL A 26 3.56 0.63 3.04
N ALA A 27 3.96 -0.20 2.07
CA ALA A 27 5.31 -0.75 2.00
C ALA A 27 6.38 0.34 1.86
N ALA A 28 6.16 1.33 0.98
CA ALA A 28 7.06 2.47 0.80
C ALA A 28 7.16 3.34 2.07
N ASN A 29 6.05 3.56 2.77
CA ASN A 29 6.05 4.31 4.03
C ASN A 29 6.84 3.57 5.13
N VAL A 30 6.63 2.26 5.29
CA VAL A 30 7.39 1.44 6.25
C VAL A 30 8.88 1.43 5.88
N ALA A 31 9.23 1.28 4.60
CA ALA A 31 10.61 1.33 4.14
C ALA A 31 11.28 2.68 4.44
N GLY A 32 10.62 3.80 4.10
CA GLY A 32 11.13 5.13 4.42
C GLY A 32 11.29 5.38 5.92
N GLN A 33 10.45 4.77 6.77
CA GLN A 33 10.65 4.83 8.23
C GLN A 33 11.88 4.04 8.68
N LEU A 34 12.16 2.88 8.07
CA LEU A 34 13.35 2.07 8.37
C LEU A 34 14.64 2.79 7.95
N GLU A 35 14.62 3.47 6.80
CA GLU A 35 15.76 4.28 6.34
C GLU A 35 16.05 5.46 7.27
N ARG A 36 15.00 6.07 7.83
CA ARG A 36 15.11 7.11 8.88
C ARG A 36 15.46 6.56 10.27
N ARG A 37 15.87 5.28 10.36
CA ARG A 37 16.28 4.60 11.61
C ARG A 37 15.18 4.54 12.67
N VAL A 38 13.91 4.54 12.28
CA VAL A 38 12.80 4.27 13.20
C VAL A 38 12.82 2.79 13.59
N MET A 39 12.53 2.49 14.85
CA MET A 39 12.46 1.11 15.32
C MET A 39 11.42 0.30 14.52
N PHE A 40 11.87 -0.79 13.90
CA PHE A 40 11.06 -1.59 12.97
C PHE A 40 9.74 -2.10 13.58
N ARG A 41 9.74 -2.49 14.86
CA ARG A 41 8.52 -2.89 15.59
C ARG A 41 7.50 -1.75 15.68
N ARG A 42 7.96 -0.52 15.93
CA ARG A 42 7.10 0.67 16.01
C ARG A 42 6.51 1.00 14.64
N ALA A 43 7.34 0.95 13.60
CA ALA A 43 6.91 1.20 12.23
C ALA A 43 5.82 0.20 11.79
N MET A 44 6.05 -1.10 12.03
CA MET A 44 5.06 -2.15 11.73
C MET A 44 3.76 -1.97 12.51
N LYS A 45 3.83 -1.82 13.84
CA LYS A 45 2.63 -1.70 14.68
C LYS A 45 1.78 -0.50 14.28
N ARG A 46 2.43 0.64 13.97
CA ARG A 46 1.72 1.85 13.51
C ARG A 46 1.05 1.64 12.16
N ALA A 47 1.75 1.03 11.19
CA ALA A 47 1.20 0.76 9.87
C ALA A 47 0.00 -0.19 9.93
N VAL A 48 0.11 -1.27 10.72
CA VAL A 48 -0.99 -2.22 10.94
C VAL A 48 -2.22 -1.53 11.56
N GLN A 49 -2.01 -0.76 12.63
CA GLN A 49 -3.11 -0.05 13.30
C GLN A 49 -3.77 0.99 12.38
N ASN A 50 -3.00 1.71 11.57
CA ASN A 50 -3.54 2.67 10.61
C ASN A 50 -4.40 1.99 9.54
N ALA A 51 -3.94 0.88 8.98
CA ALA A 51 -4.67 0.12 7.96
C ALA A 51 -5.98 -0.47 8.52
N MET A 52 -5.93 -1.07 9.71
CA MET A 52 -7.12 -1.60 10.39
C MET A 52 -8.13 -0.49 10.73
N ARG A 53 -7.65 0.66 11.22
CA ARG A 53 -8.51 1.82 11.53
C ARG A 53 -9.25 2.36 10.31
N LEU A 54 -8.67 2.24 9.12
CA LEU A 54 -9.26 2.70 7.86
C LEU A 54 -10.17 1.66 7.19
N GLY A 55 -10.39 0.52 7.86
CA GLY A 55 -11.36 -0.49 7.46
C GLY A 55 -10.81 -1.62 6.61
N ALA A 56 -9.50 -1.90 6.67
CA ALA A 56 -8.96 -3.13 6.09
C ALA A 56 -9.58 -4.36 6.80
N GLY A 57 -9.97 -5.39 6.04
CA GLY A 57 -10.45 -6.66 6.61
C GLY A 57 -9.33 -7.47 7.28
N GLY A 58 -8.08 -7.18 6.91
CA GLY A 58 -6.88 -7.66 7.59
C GLY A 58 -5.62 -7.16 6.90
N ILE A 59 -4.51 -7.21 7.63
CA ILE A 59 -3.19 -6.82 7.14
C ILE A 59 -2.13 -7.78 7.68
N LYS A 60 -1.17 -8.13 6.82
CA LYS A 60 0.06 -8.82 7.20
C LYS A 60 1.23 -8.00 6.70
N ILE A 61 2.18 -7.70 7.56
CA ILE A 61 3.45 -7.06 7.21
C ILE A 61 4.57 -8.01 7.62
N GLN A 62 5.50 -8.27 6.70
CA GLN A 62 6.68 -9.08 6.94
C GLN A 62 7.91 -8.26 6.56
N LEU A 63 8.87 -8.20 7.49
CA LEU A 63 10.18 -7.60 7.29
C LEU A 63 11.23 -8.69 7.33
N SER A 64 12.14 -8.70 6.38
CA SER A 64 13.27 -9.64 6.33
C SER A 64 14.57 -8.88 6.09
N GLY A 65 15.58 -9.12 6.94
CA GLY A 65 16.91 -8.52 6.78
C GLY A 65 17.59 -8.26 8.12
N ARG A 66 18.59 -7.37 8.12
CA ARG A 66 19.33 -6.94 9.32
C ARG A 66 18.53 -5.94 10.16
N LEU A 67 17.46 -6.43 10.78
CA LEU A 67 16.51 -5.60 11.54
C LEU A 67 17.21 -4.88 12.69
N GLY A 68 17.15 -3.54 12.69
CA GLY A 68 17.76 -2.70 13.71
C GLY A 68 19.29 -2.68 13.69
N GLY A 69 19.92 -3.11 12.59
CA GLY A 69 21.40 -3.16 12.48
C GLY A 69 22.04 -4.39 13.10
N ALA A 70 21.25 -5.40 13.47
CA ALA A 70 21.78 -6.68 13.93
C ALA A 70 22.67 -7.34 12.87
N GLU A 71 23.69 -8.08 13.30
CA GLU A 71 24.61 -8.79 12.40
C GLU A 71 23.90 -9.94 11.66
N ILE A 72 23.02 -10.66 12.36
CA ILE A 72 22.25 -11.77 11.81
C ILE A 72 20.92 -11.28 11.26
N ALA A 73 20.63 -11.62 10.00
CA ALA A 73 19.36 -11.31 9.37
C ALA A 73 18.23 -12.13 9.99
N ARG A 74 17.08 -11.50 10.24
CA ARG A 74 15.89 -12.13 10.80
C ARG A 74 14.67 -11.75 10.00
N THR A 75 13.65 -12.61 10.06
CA THR A 75 12.33 -12.33 9.51
C THR A 75 11.35 -12.16 10.66
N GLU A 76 10.77 -10.97 10.78
CA GLU A 76 9.67 -10.70 11.71
C GLU A 76 8.41 -10.37 10.91
N TRP A 77 7.26 -10.84 11.39
CA TRP A 77 5.98 -10.54 10.78
C TRP A 77 4.94 -10.18 11.84
N TYR A 78 4.06 -9.25 11.48
CA TYR A 78 2.87 -8.90 12.25
C TYR A 78 1.64 -9.11 11.37
N ARG A 79 0.60 -9.72 11.94
CA ARG A 79 -0.67 -9.95 11.27
C ARG A 79 -1.81 -9.54 12.19
N GLU A 80 -2.77 -8.83 11.63
CA GLU A 80 -4.00 -8.44 12.30
C GLU A 80 -5.19 -8.64 11.35
N GLY A 81 -6.34 -9.07 11.89
CA GLY A 81 -7.52 -9.38 11.08
C GLY A 81 -7.40 -10.66 10.24
N ARG A 82 -8.22 -10.74 9.17
CA ARG A 82 -8.28 -11.90 8.27
C ARG A 82 -7.43 -11.65 7.02
N VAL A 83 -6.50 -12.56 6.72
CA VAL A 83 -5.70 -12.55 5.48
C VAL A 83 -5.68 -13.96 4.89
N PRO A 84 -6.72 -14.36 4.14
CA PRO A 84 -6.84 -15.72 3.60
C PRO A 84 -6.05 -15.88 2.29
N LEU A 85 -4.80 -16.38 2.37
CA LEU A 85 -3.92 -16.52 1.20
C LEU A 85 -4.33 -17.63 0.21
N HIS A 86 -5.17 -18.57 0.63
CA HIS A 86 -5.63 -19.68 -0.22
C HIS A 86 -6.95 -19.36 -0.95
N THR A 87 -7.62 -18.27 -0.58
CA THR A 87 -8.95 -17.95 -1.10
C THR A 87 -8.82 -17.04 -2.32
N LEU A 88 -8.93 -17.60 -3.52
CA LEU A 88 -8.78 -16.84 -4.77
C LEU A 88 -9.81 -15.70 -4.95
N ARG A 89 -10.98 -15.81 -4.31
CA ARG A 89 -12.02 -14.76 -4.32
C ARG A 89 -11.73 -13.59 -3.35
N ALA A 90 -10.68 -13.68 -2.55
CA ALA A 90 -10.29 -12.61 -1.64
C ALA A 90 -9.56 -11.50 -2.41
N ASP A 91 -10.02 -10.26 -2.28
CA ASP A 91 -9.29 -9.10 -2.78
C ASP A 91 -8.11 -8.82 -1.85
N ILE A 92 -6.94 -9.31 -2.27
CA ILE A 92 -5.68 -9.17 -1.52
C ILE A 92 -4.73 -8.33 -2.35
N ASP A 93 -4.43 -7.15 -1.83
CA ASP A 93 -3.40 -6.29 -2.38
C ASP A 93 -2.04 -6.69 -1.80
N TYR A 94 -1.07 -6.94 -2.67
CA TYR A 94 0.26 -7.37 -2.31
C TYR A 94 1.29 -6.44 -2.93
N ALA A 95 2.23 -5.99 -2.11
CA ALA A 95 3.38 -5.25 -2.59
C ALA A 95 4.66 -5.65 -1.86
N THR A 96 5.76 -5.44 -2.56
CA THR A 96 7.10 -5.54 -2.01
C THR A 96 7.81 -4.21 -2.17
N PHE A 97 8.66 -3.90 -1.21
CA PHE A 97 9.52 -2.73 -1.26
C PHE A 97 10.83 -3.05 -0.54
N GLU A 98 11.92 -2.48 -1.02
CA GLU A 98 13.25 -2.64 -0.43
C GLU A 98 13.64 -1.35 0.28
N ALA A 99 14.08 -1.46 1.53
CA ALA A 99 14.61 -0.34 2.30
C ALA A 99 16.14 -0.42 2.30
N HIS A 100 16.80 0.63 1.83
CA HIS A 100 18.26 0.69 1.76
C HIS A 100 18.80 1.35 3.03
N THR A 101 19.26 0.54 3.97
CA THR A 101 19.86 1.03 5.22
C THR A 101 21.39 0.95 5.15
N THR A 102 22.07 1.64 6.08
CA THR A 102 23.54 1.60 6.17
C THR A 102 24.12 0.20 6.39
N TYR A 103 23.31 -0.73 6.93
CA TYR A 103 23.75 -2.09 7.24
C TYR A 103 23.37 -3.10 6.15
N GLY A 104 22.71 -2.66 5.07
CA GLY A 104 22.25 -3.49 3.97
C GLY A 104 20.78 -3.27 3.63
N VAL A 105 20.22 -4.22 2.89
CA VAL A 105 18.84 -4.18 2.39
C VAL A 105 17.89 -4.86 3.38
N ILE A 106 16.76 -4.21 3.68
CA ILE A 106 15.65 -4.82 4.40
C ILE A 106 14.47 -4.94 3.44
N GLY A 107 14.03 -6.18 3.20
CA GLY A 107 12.84 -6.45 2.40
C GLY A 107 11.56 -6.25 3.21
N VAL A 108 10.61 -5.49 2.66
CA VAL A 108 9.28 -5.25 3.21
C VAL A 108 8.26 -5.92 2.30
N LYS A 109 7.44 -6.81 2.85
CA LYS A 109 6.32 -7.46 2.16
C LYS A 109 5.03 -7.14 2.90
N VAL A 110 4.05 -6.61 2.18
CA VAL A 110 2.75 -6.20 2.76
C VAL A 110 1.63 -6.91 2.02
N TRP A 111 0.69 -7.47 2.77
CA TRP A 111 -0.58 -7.99 2.27
C TRP A 111 -1.71 -7.25 2.95
N ILE A 112 -2.65 -6.69 2.18
CA ILE A 112 -3.85 -6.02 2.69
C ILE A 112 -5.05 -6.74 2.11
N PHE A 113 -5.93 -7.23 2.98
CA PHE A 113 -7.21 -7.81 2.59
C PHE A 113 -8.29 -6.73 2.63
N LYS A 114 -8.86 -6.40 1.47
CA LYS A 114 -9.89 -5.36 1.31
C LYS A 114 -11.32 -5.92 1.42
N GLY A 115 -11.50 -7.21 1.19
CA GLY A 115 -12.79 -7.89 1.29
C GLY A 115 -12.89 -9.09 0.35
N GLU A 116 -14.05 -9.76 0.35
CA GLU A 116 -14.33 -10.84 -0.61
C GLU A 116 -15.09 -10.25 -1.80
N ILE A 117 -14.65 -10.60 -3.01
CA ILE A 117 -15.34 -10.25 -4.24
C ILE A 117 -16.46 -11.27 -4.43
N LEU A 118 -17.71 -10.88 -4.15
CA LEU A 118 -18.90 -11.74 -4.32
C LEU A 118 -19.64 -11.53 -5.66
N GLY A 119 -19.03 -10.84 -6.61
CA GLY A 119 -19.61 -10.54 -7.92
C GLY A 119 -18.53 -10.63 -9.00
N GLY A 120 -18.87 -11.08 -10.20
CA GLY A 120 -17.89 -11.27 -11.28
C GLY A 120 -17.02 -10.02 -11.54
N ILE A 121 -15.93 -10.21 -12.29
CA ILE A 121 -14.90 -9.19 -12.58
C ILE A 121 -15.51 -7.86 -13.05
N GLU A 122 -16.65 -7.89 -13.74
CA GLU A 122 -17.39 -6.71 -14.21
C GLU A 122 -18.02 -5.88 -13.09
N GLU A 123 -18.61 -6.51 -12.06
CA GLU A 123 -19.24 -5.78 -10.94
C GLU A 123 -18.20 -5.09 -10.06
N VAL A 124 -17.01 -5.69 -9.92
CA VAL A 124 -15.88 -5.08 -9.19
C VAL A 124 -15.38 -3.85 -9.93
N ARG A 125 -15.22 -3.93 -11.25
CA ARG A 125 -14.83 -2.78 -12.09
C ARG A 125 -15.89 -1.68 -12.08
N ALA A 126 -17.17 -2.03 -12.05
CA ALA A 126 -18.26 -1.07 -11.92
C ALA A 126 -18.24 -0.34 -10.57
N LYS A 127 -18.03 -1.07 -9.46
CA LYS A 127 -17.89 -0.47 -8.12
C LYS A 127 -16.65 0.42 -7.98
N ALA A 128 -15.53 0.03 -8.59
CA ALA A 128 -14.32 0.84 -8.64
C ALA A 128 -14.53 2.16 -9.39
N LYS A 129 -15.30 2.15 -10.49
CA LYS A 129 -15.71 3.37 -11.22
C LYS A 129 -16.68 4.24 -10.43
N GLN A 130 -17.61 3.66 -9.68
CA GLN A 130 -18.59 4.41 -8.88
C GLN A 130 -17.96 5.11 -7.65
N GLN A 131 -16.84 4.60 -7.12
CA GLN A 131 -16.13 5.21 -5.98
C GLN A 131 -15.21 6.38 -6.35
N GLN A 132 -15.26 6.87 -7.59
CA GLN A 132 -14.73 8.18 -7.98
C GLN A 132 -15.84 9.25 -7.86
N PRO A 133 -15.96 10.02 -6.75
CA PRO A 133 -16.68 11.27 -6.85
C PRO A 133 -15.96 12.22 -7.81
N ALA A 134 -16.79 12.84 -8.64
CA ALA A 134 -16.45 13.90 -9.55
C ALA A 134 -15.48 14.89 -8.92
N GLY A 135 -14.43 15.23 -9.68
CA GLY A 135 -13.44 16.23 -9.33
C GLY A 135 -14.10 17.51 -8.83
N ASN A 136 -13.49 18.06 -7.79
CA ASN A 136 -13.84 19.32 -7.17
C ASN A 136 -13.86 20.42 -8.25
N ALA A 137 -15.05 20.89 -8.63
CA ALA A 137 -15.19 21.97 -9.61
C ALA A 137 -14.51 23.25 -9.07
N PRO A 138 -13.66 23.94 -9.84
CA PRO A 138 -13.06 25.19 -9.39
C PRO A 138 -14.16 26.25 -9.21
N LYS A 139 -14.36 26.72 -7.96
CA LYS A 139 -15.20 27.88 -7.66
C LYS A 139 -14.70 29.08 -8.47
N LYS A 140 -15.48 29.52 -9.45
CA LYS A 140 -15.31 30.82 -10.11
C LYS A 140 -15.30 31.90 -9.02
N LYS A 141 -14.13 32.52 -8.77
CA LYS A 141 -14.07 33.79 -8.03
C LYS A 141 -14.80 34.82 -8.88
N GLY A 142 -15.98 35.25 -8.40
CA GLY A 142 -16.70 36.36 -8.97
C GLY A 142 -15.88 37.64 -8.82
N SER A 143 -15.71 38.36 -9.92
CA SER A 143 -15.24 39.74 -9.93
C SER A 143 -16.34 40.64 -9.38
N ARG A 144 -16.01 41.44 -8.37
CA ARG A 144 -16.60 42.75 -8.11
C ARG A 144 -15.59 43.58 -7.33
#